data_AF-A0A535Y9S0-F1
#
_entry.id   AF-A0A535Y9S0-F1
#
_cell.length_a   1.000
_cell.length_b   1.000
_cell.length_c   1.000
_cell.angle_alpha   90.00
_cell.angle_beta   90.00
_cell.angle_gamma   90.00
#
_symmetry.space_group_name_H-M   'P 1'
#
loop_
_entity.id
_entity.type
_entity.pdbx_description
1 polymer ?
#
loop_
_entity_poly.entity_id
_entity_poly.type
_entity_poly.pdbx_seq_one_letter_code
_entity_poly.pdbx_strand_id
1 'polypeptide(L)' 'LFRHHPEYRERVVRVEVQRWPYGMPLYSVGRMKTYEQLAEPVGGIHFCGDYTWASNMEGAALSGERAARQIRGASA' A
#
# COMPACT_ATOMS: atom_id res chain seq x y z
N LEU A 1 -22.35 -7.61 14.69
CA LEU A 1 -21.92 -8.67 15.64
C LEU A 1 -23.09 -9.23 16.42
N PHE A 2 -23.58 -8.58 17.48
CA PHE A 2 -24.58 -9.17 18.39
C PHE A 2 -25.97 -9.46 17.80
N ARG A 3 -26.33 -8.79 16.69
CA ARG A 3 -27.53 -9.13 15.91
C ARG A 3 -27.46 -10.54 15.30
N HIS A 4 -26.26 -10.97 14.90
CA HIS A 4 -26.03 -12.26 14.25
C HIS A 4 -25.48 -13.31 15.21
N HIS A 5 -24.82 -12.87 16.29
CA HIS A 5 -24.18 -13.74 17.30
C HIS A 5 -24.47 -13.22 18.72
N PRO A 6 -25.68 -13.47 19.27
CA PRO A 6 -26.07 -13.00 20.59
C PRO A 6 -25.25 -13.61 21.74
N GLU A 7 -24.73 -14.83 21.56
CA GLU A 7 -23.89 -15.57 22.52
C GLU A 7 -22.60 -14.83 22.93
N TYR A 8 -22.19 -13.84 22.14
CA TYR A 8 -21.00 -13.04 22.40
C TYR A 8 -21.25 -11.77 23.21
N ARG A 9 -22.52 -11.43 23.51
CA ARG A 9 -22.87 -10.17 24.16
C ARG A 9 -22.14 -9.95 25.49
N GLU A 10 -21.99 -11.00 26.29
CA GLU A 10 -21.29 -10.95 27.58
C GLU A 10 -19.81 -11.39 27.50
N ARG A 11 -19.32 -11.78 26.32
CA ARG A 11 -17.97 -12.33 26.11
C ARG A 11 -17.02 -11.34 25.45
N VAL A 12 -17.54 -10.39 24.69
CA VAL A 12 -16.74 -9.39 23.97
C VAL A 12 -16.53 -8.18 24.88
N VAL A 13 -15.31 -8.02 25.37
CA VAL A 13 -14.94 -6.96 26.32
C VAL A 13 -14.69 -5.61 25.62
N ARG A 14 -14.24 -5.63 24.36
CA ARG A 14 -13.91 -4.42 23.60
C ARG A 14 -14.08 -4.66 22.10
N VAL A 15 -14.53 -3.62 21.40
CA VAL A 15 -14.55 -3.54 19.94
C VAL A 15 -13.96 -2.20 19.55
N GLU A 16 -13.00 -2.23 18.65
CA GLU A 16 -12.41 -1.02 18.07
C GLU A 16 -12.63 -1.03 16.57
N VAL A 17 -13.03 0.12 16.04
CA VAL A 17 -13.25 0.29 14.60
C VAL A 17 -12.46 1.49 14.16
N GLN A 18 -11.46 1.25 13.31
CA GLN A 18 -10.77 2.29 12.58
C GLN A 18 -11.16 2.20 11.11
N ARG A 19 -11.47 3.36 10.50
CA ARG A 19 -11.77 3.46 9.08
C ARG A 19 -10.65 4.21 8.37
N TRP A 20 -10.30 3.71 7.19
CA TRP A 20 -9.31 4.32 6.32
C TRP A 20 -9.94 4.49 4.93
N PRO A 21 -10.61 5.63 4.67
CA PRO A 21 -11.27 5.87 3.39
C PRO A 21 -10.34 5.71 2.17
N TYR A 22 -9.04 5.94 2.39
CA TYR A 22 -7.98 5.83 1.39
C TYR A 22 -6.89 4.83 1.81
N GLY A 23 -7.20 3.87 2.67
CA GLY A 23 -6.23 2.90 3.18
C GLY A 23 -5.80 1.83 2.17
N MET A 24 -6.43 1.81 1.00
CA MET A 24 -6.10 0.91 -0.10
C MET A 24 -6.24 1.68 -1.42
N PRO A 25 -5.24 1.64 -2.31
CA PRO A 25 -5.37 2.21 -3.65
C PRO A 25 -6.43 1.45 -4.45
N LEU A 26 -7.24 2.21 -5.17
CA LEU A 26 -8.24 1.66 -6.07
C LEU A 26 -7.62 1.39 -7.43
N TYR A 27 -7.85 0.18 -7.95
CA TYR A 27 -7.38 -0.24 -9.27
C TYR A 27 -8.52 -0.17 -10.27
N SER A 28 -8.57 0.91 -11.05
CA SER A 28 -9.38 0.95 -12.26
C SER A 28 -8.73 0.15 -13.39
N VAL A 29 -9.54 -0.29 -14.35
CA VAL A 29 -9.03 -0.94 -15.57
C VAL A 29 -7.99 -0.04 -16.23
N GLY A 30 -6.82 -0.60 -16.53
CA GLY A 30 -5.70 0.13 -17.12
C GLY A 30 -4.73 0.76 -16.11
N ARG A 31 -5.04 0.80 -14.81
CA ARG A 31 -4.17 1.41 -13.78
C ARG A 31 -2.75 0.82 -13.74
N MET A 32 -2.59 -0.48 -13.97
CA MET A 32 -1.26 -1.11 -13.96
C MET A 32 -0.36 -0.63 -15.11
N LYS A 33 -0.93 -0.11 -16.20
CA LYS A 33 -0.15 0.45 -17.32
C LYS A 33 0.62 1.72 -16.92
N THR A 34 0.24 2.38 -15.82
CA THR A 34 0.90 3.60 -15.37
C THR A 34 1.98 3.34 -14.31
N TYR A 35 2.21 2.09 -13.89
CA TYR A 35 3.14 1.80 -12.79
C TYR A 35 4.58 2.17 -13.13
N GLU A 36 5.04 1.85 -14.34
CA GLU A 36 6.39 2.18 -14.78
C GLU A 36 6.59 3.70 -14.75
N GLN A 37 5.66 4.46 -15.33
CA GLN A 37 5.69 5.92 -15.33
C GLN A 37 5.65 6.51 -13.91
N LEU A 38 4.81 5.96 -13.02
CA LEU A 38 4.73 6.40 -11.61
C LEU A 38 5.98 6.04 -10.80
N ALA A 39 6.78 5.08 -11.27
CA ALA A 39 8.01 4.64 -10.63
C ALA A 39 9.24 5.40 -11.14
N GLU A 40 9.12 6.23 -12.18
CA GLU A 40 10.20 7.03 -12.76
C GLU A 40 10.70 8.10 -11.76
N PRO A 41 12.01 8.15 -11.47
CA PRO A 41 12.57 9.22 -10.66
C PRO A 41 12.44 10.58 -11.34
N VAL A 42 12.29 11.64 -10.54
CA VAL A 42 12.30 13.03 -11.02
C VAL A 42 13.41 13.79 -10.29
N GLY A 43 14.49 14.09 -11.00
CA GLY A 43 15.71 14.63 -10.39
C GLY A 43 16.28 13.67 -9.35
N GLY A 44 16.48 14.15 -8.12
CA GLY A 44 16.92 13.33 -6.98
C GLY A 44 15.80 12.67 -6.18
N ILE A 45 14.55 12.69 -6.66
CA ILE A 45 13.39 12.15 -5.96
C ILE A 45 13.02 10.79 -6.56
N HIS A 46 12.94 9.77 -5.71
CA HIS A 46 12.62 8.39 -6.10
C HIS A 46 11.28 7.97 -5.48
N PHE A 47 10.44 7.31 -6.28
CA PHE A 47 9.10 6.89 -5.85
C PHE A 47 9.05 5.39 -5.57
N CYS A 48 8.36 5.02 -4.48
CA CYS A 48 8.08 3.64 -4.09
C CYS A 48 6.68 3.55 -3.46
N GLY A 49 6.25 2.34 -3.10
CA GLY A 49 4.96 2.06 -2.50
C GLY A 49 3.92 1.53 -3.48
N ASP A 50 2.72 1.36 -2.93
CA ASP A 50 1.52 0.75 -3.50
C ASP A 50 0.93 1.47 -4.74
N TYR A 51 1.34 2.71 -5.00
CA TYR A 51 1.05 3.42 -6.24
C TYR A 51 2.05 3.13 -7.37
N THR A 52 3.18 2.50 -7.06
CA THR A 52 4.25 2.16 -8.03
C THR A 52 4.37 0.65 -8.27
N TRP A 53 3.62 -0.17 -7.52
CA TRP A 53 3.60 -1.64 -7.61
C TRP A 53 2.31 -2.20 -6.98
N ALA A 54 2.23 -3.52 -6.77
CA ALA A 54 1.16 -4.18 -6.02
C ALA A 54 0.98 -3.62 -4.60
N SER A 55 -0.28 -3.37 -4.21
CA SER A 55 -0.67 -2.86 -2.89
C SER A 55 -0.73 -3.94 -1.83
N ASN A 56 0.43 -4.51 -1.53
CA ASN A 56 0.62 -5.41 -0.40
C ASN A 56 1.98 -5.11 0.25
N MET A 57 2.25 -5.77 1.38
CA MET A 57 3.51 -5.56 2.11
C MET A 57 4.74 -5.89 1.27
N GLU A 58 4.65 -6.93 0.43
CA GLU A 58 5.73 -7.33 -0.48
C GLU A 58 6.02 -6.25 -1.54
N GLY A 59 4.99 -5.71 -2.18
CA GLY A 59 5.13 -4.63 -3.17
C GLY A 59 5.69 -3.36 -2.55
N ALA A 60 5.33 -3.02 -1.32
CA ALA A 60 5.94 -1.93 -0.57
C ALA A 60 7.44 -2.16 -0.33
N ALA A 61 7.82 -3.35 0.14
CA ALA A 61 9.22 -3.69 0.38
C ALA A 61 10.06 -3.68 -0.91
N LEU A 62 9.62 -4.39 -1.94
CA LEU A 62 10.35 -4.53 -3.20
C LEU A 62 10.46 -3.21 -3.98
N SER A 63 9.41 -2.37 -3.96
CA SER A 63 9.48 -1.04 -4.56
C SER A 63 10.43 -0.12 -3.80
N GLY A 64 10.52 -0.25 -2.48
CA GLY A 64 11.53 0.45 -1.66
C GLY A 64 12.96 0.01 -1.99
N GLU A 65 13.20 -1.29 -2.10
CA GLU A 65 14.51 -1.83 -2.51
C GLU A 65 14.92 -1.35 -3.91
N ARG A 66 13.97 -1.29 -4.86
CA ARG A 66 14.18 -0.70 -6.18
C ARG A 66 14.59 0.77 -6.07
N ALA A 67 13.84 1.60 -5.35
CA ALA A 67 14.16 3.01 -5.18
C ALA A 67 15.55 3.21 -4.53
N ALA A 68 15.88 2.42 -3.50
CA ALA A 68 17.20 2.45 -2.87
C ALA A 68 18.33 2.07 -3.83
N ARG A 69 18.12 1.09 -4.72
CA ARG A 69 19.10 0.75 -5.77
C ARG A 69 19.28 1.88 -6.77
N GLN A 70 18.21 2.56 -7.17
CA GLN A 70 18.28 3.71 -8.08
C GLN A 70 19.11 4.85 -7.47
N ILE A 71 18.91 5.16 -6.18
CA ILE A 71 19.68 6.19 -5.47
C ILE A 71 21.18 5.84 -5.47
N ARG A 72 21.52 4.59 -5.12
CA ARG A 72 22.92 4.14 -5.10
C ARG A 72 23.56 4.17 -6.48
N GLY A 73 22.83 3.78 -7.52
CA GLY A 73 23.31 3.79 -8.90
C GLY A 73 23.47 5.19 -9.50
N ALA A 74 22.70 6.18 -9.03
CA ALA A 74 22.81 7.57 -9.46
C ALA A 74 23.95 8.34 -8.76
N SER A 75 24.53 7.77 -7.70
CA SER A 75 25.63 8.37 -6.93
C SER A 75 27.02 7.88 -7.37
N ALA A 76 27.08 7.11 -8.46
CA ALA A 76 28.31 6.60 -9.08
C ALA A 76 28.61 7.36 -10.38
#